data_AF-A0A7R9KDV5-F1
#
_entry.id   AF-A0A7R9KDV5-F1
#
_cell.length_a   1.000
_cell.length_b   1.000
_cell.length_c   1.000
_cell.angle_alpha   90.00
_cell.angle_beta   90.00
_cell.angle_gamma   90.00
#
_symmetry.space_group_name_H-M   'P 1'
#
loop_
_entity.id
_entity.type
_entity.pdbx_description
1 polymer ?
#
loop_
_entity_poly.entity_id
_entity_poly.type
_entity_poly.pdbx_seq_one_letter_code
_entity_poly.pdbx_strand_id
1 'polypeptide(L)'
;MYRVFATFYVIFLNVYEYYRLDIEPGLIRTRPESAMSFMAALPVVCFAYQTHEIVVPVYACLSVRSTGQFAKSTGLALAVLYVVYCLSGTYGYYTFGGTVAPDVMQMYNPLDPVVSAGIAALIIKMITTYPPVIFCGRDTFVGLFCKEPEPIPIDQPYNSREYWLRVVITSTWNMVALVLALVIPNITIAIGFLGSLAACNVFIFPGLCMTALAKRNLESDHGYLATLHHHQSTSNGLDSSKPNGLVTRL
;
A
#
# COMPACT_ATOMS: atom_id res chain seq x y z
N MET A 1 -9.17 -1.80 17.19
CA MET A 1 -9.77 -3.13 17.49
C MET A 1 -11.11 -3.33 16.77
N TYR A 2 -12.09 -2.42 16.89
CA TYR A 2 -13.41 -2.55 16.23
C TYR A 2 -13.39 -2.75 14.69
N ARG A 3 -12.44 -2.14 13.96
CA ARG A 3 -12.29 -2.34 12.49
C ARG A 3 -12.05 -3.81 12.11
N VAL A 4 -11.34 -4.55 12.97
CA VAL A 4 -11.04 -5.97 12.76
C VAL A 4 -12.31 -6.79 12.97
N PHE A 5 -13.05 -6.53 14.04
CA PHE A 5 -14.35 -7.16 14.29
C PHE A 5 -15.36 -6.89 13.17
N ALA A 6 -15.44 -5.66 12.67
CA ALA A 6 -16.31 -5.33 11.54
C ALA A 6 -15.97 -6.15 10.29
N THR A 7 -14.68 -6.36 10.01
CA THR A 7 -14.24 -7.20 8.88
C THR A 7 -14.64 -8.65 9.07
N PHE A 8 -14.39 -9.24 10.24
CA PHE A 8 -14.80 -10.62 10.53
C PHE A 8 -16.32 -10.81 10.51
N TYR A 9 -17.07 -9.82 10.98
CA TYR A 9 -18.54 -9.85 10.96
C TYR A 9 -19.09 -9.93 9.53
N VAL A 10 -18.52 -9.19 8.58
CA VAL A 10 -18.95 -9.22 7.18
C VAL A 10 -18.65 -10.58 6.53
N ILE A 11 -17.53 -11.21 6.88
CA ILE A 11 -17.23 -12.57 6.40
C ILE A 11 -18.24 -13.55 6.96
N PHE A 12 -18.53 -13.47 8.26
CA PHE A 12 -19.55 -14.29 8.90
C PHE A 12 -20.91 -14.09 8.24
N LEU A 13 -21.29 -12.85 7.92
CA LEU A 13 -22.54 -12.52 7.23
C LEU A 13 -22.59 -13.18 5.85
N ASN A 14 -21.54 -13.09 5.03
CA ASN A 14 -21.50 -13.76 3.72
C ASN A 14 -21.68 -15.28 3.83
N VAL A 15 -21.09 -15.91 4.86
CA VAL A 15 -21.24 -17.35 5.11
C VAL A 15 -22.64 -17.68 5.62
N TYR A 16 -23.18 -16.87 6.54
CA TYR A 16 -24.50 -17.04 7.11
C TYR A 16 -25.59 -16.94 6.04
N GLU A 17 -25.52 -15.90 5.21
CA GLU A 17 -26.46 -15.65 4.13
C GLU A 17 -26.39 -16.77 3.08
N TYR A 18 -25.21 -17.31 2.77
CA TYR A 18 -25.11 -18.48 1.88
C TYR A 18 -25.93 -19.69 2.35
N TYR A 19 -25.98 -19.96 3.66
CA TYR A 19 -26.77 -21.07 4.19
C TYR A 19 -28.26 -20.76 4.38
N ARG A 20 -28.63 -19.48 4.36
CA ARG A 20 -29.97 -19.03 4.73
C ARG A 20 -30.81 -18.59 3.52
N LEU A 21 -30.15 -18.05 2.49
CA LEU A 21 -30.78 -17.72 1.22
C LEU A 21 -30.83 -18.97 0.35
N ASP A 22 -32.03 -19.50 0.14
CA ASP A 22 -32.31 -20.56 -0.82
C ASP A 22 -32.51 -19.96 -2.22
N ILE A 23 -31.49 -19.25 -2.70
CA ILE A 23 -31.46 -18.65 -4.04
C ILE A 23 -30.76 -19.62 -4.98
N GLU A 24 -31.38 -19.93 -6.12
CA GLU A 24 -30.69 -20.65 -7.18
C GLU A 24 -29.55 -19.77 -7.71
N PRO A 25 -28.27 -20.16 -7.53
CA PRO A 25 -27.17 -19.35 -7.98
C PRO A 25 -27.22 -19.20 -9.50
N GLY A 26 -26.97 -17.99 -10.00
CA GLY A 26 -26.77 -17.77 -11.43
C GLY A 26 -25.60 -18.63 -11.93
N LEU A 27 -25.44 -18.78 -13.25
CA LEU A 27 -24.41 -19.64 -13.85
C LEU A 27 -23.02 -19.48 -13.17
N ILE A 28 -22.58 -20.52 -12.45
CA ILE A 28 -21.30 -20.55 -11.76
C ILE A 28 -20.21 -20.82 -12.80
N ARG A 29 -19.43 -19.80 -13.12
CA ARG A 29 -18.32 -19.91 -14.08
C ARG A 29 -17.08 -20.40 -13.37
N THR A 30 -16.63 -21.61 -13.69
CA THR A 30 -15.43 -22.22 -13.11
C THR A 30 -14.15 -21.94 -13.90
N ARG A 31 -14.27 -21.28 -15.06
CA ARG A 31 -13.13 -20.95 -15.95
C ARG A 31 -13.27 -19.53 -16.50
N PRO A 32 -12.15 -18.80 -16.69
CA PRO A 32 -12.18 -17.50 -17.36
C PRO A 32 -12.58 -17.67 -18.83
N GLU A 33 -13.48 -16.80 -19.31
CA GLU A 33 -13.94 -16.82 -20.71
C GLU A 33 -12.83 -16.38 -21.69
N SER A 34 -11.89 -15.56 -21.22
CA SER A 34 -10.75 -15.07 -21.99
C SER A 34 -9.60 -14.66 -21.06
N ALA A 35 -8.37 -14.65 -21.59
CA ALA A 35 -7.21 -14.10 -20.91
C ALA A 35 -7.42 -12.62 -20.52
N MET A 36 -8.18 -11.86 -21.31
CA MET A 36 -8.47 -10.46 -21.02
C MET A 36 -9.36 -10.31 -19.78
N SER A 37 -10.34 -11.20 -19.59
CA SER A 37 -11.20 -11.20 -18.38
C SER A 37 -10.40 -11.53 -17.13
N PHE A 38 -9.41 -12.42 -17.24
CA PHE A 38 -8.49 -12.71 -16.14
C PHE A 38 -7.59 -11.50 -15.82
N MET A 39 -7.03 -10.85 -16.85
CA MET A 39 -6.22 -9.63 -16.67
C MET A 39 -7.03 -8.47 -16.08
N ALA A 40 -8.33 -8.37 -16.38
CA ALA A 40 -9.22 -7.36 -15.82
C ALA A 40 -9.43 -7.51 -14.29
N ALA A 41 -9.18 -8.69 -13.72
CA ALA A 41 -9.20 -8.90 -12.28
C ALA A 41 -7.90 -8.44 -11.58
N LEU A 42 -6.78 -8.31 -12.30
CA LEU A 42 -5.49 -7.93 -11.71
C LEU A 42 -5.53 -6.58 -10.99
N PRO A 43 -6.09 -5.49 -11.55
CA PRO A 43 -6.21 -4.22 -10.85
C PRO A 43 -6.94 -4.35 -9.51
N VAL A 44 -8.01 -5.15 -9.47
CA VAL A 44 -8.80 -5.38 -8.25
C VAL A 44 -7.95 -6.10 -7.20
N VAL A 45 -7.19 -7.12 -7.60
CA VAL A 45 -6.29 -7.85 -6.70
C VAL A 45 -5.15 -6.94 -6.21
N CYS A 46 -4.53 -6.16 -7.10
CA CYS A 46 -3.49 -5.20 -6.74
C CYS A 46 -4.02 -4.18 -5.73
N PHE A 47 -5.22 -3.63 -5.94
CA PHE A 47 -5.85 -2.71 -5.01
C PHE A 47 -6.14 -3.37 -3.65
N ALA A 48 -6.63 -4.61 -3.65
CA ALA A 48 -6.99 -5.32 -2.42
C ALA A 48 -5.77 -5.65 -1.55
N TYR A 49 -4.63 -5.98 -2.17
CA TYR A 49 -3.37 -6.30 -1.48
C TYR A 49 -2.42 -5.11 -1.31
N GLN A 50 -2.86 -3.91 -1.70
CA GLN A 50 -2.12 -2.67 -1.59
C GLN A 50 -1.90 -2.27 -0.12
N THR A 51 -0.78 -2.69 0.46
CA THR A 51 -0.47 -2.44 1.89
C THR A 51 0.89 -1.78 2.10
N HIS A 52 1.66 -1.52 1.04
CA HIS A 52 3.03 -1.02 1.19
C HIS A 52 3.11 0.43 1.71
N GLU A 53 2.06 1.23 1.55
CA GLU A 53 2.03 2.62 2.03
C GLU A 53 2.16 2.73 3.56
N ILE A 54 1.72 1.69 4.29
CA ILE A 54 1.79 1.65 5.76
C ILE A 54 3.00 0.84 6.27
N VAL A 55 3.85 0.34 5.37
CA VAL A 55 4.95 -0.56 5.73
C VAL A 55 5.99 0.12 6.62
N VAL A 56 6.29 1.40 6.35
CA VAL A 56 7.30 2.19 7.06
C VAL A 56 6.90 2.45 8.52
N PRO A 57 5.71 3.01 8.82
CA PRO A 57 5.31 3.20 10.22
C PRO A 57 5.12 1.86 10.95
N VAL A 58 4.62 0.82 10.28
CA VAL A 58 4.50 -0.52 10.88
C VAL A 58 5.87 -1.09 11.24
N TYR A 59 6.86 -0.96 10.35
CA TYR A 59 8.23 -1.38 10.61
C TYR A 59 8.88 -0.59 11.76
N ALA A 60 8.62 0.72 11.83
CA ALA A 60 9.13 1.58 12.90
C ALA A 60 8.61 1.18 14.30
N CYS A 61 7.37 0.67 14.35
CA CYS A 61 6.71 0.16 15.56
C CYS A 61 7.09 -1.28 15.93
N LEU A 62 7.88 -1.99 15.12
CA LEU A 62 8.28 -3.36 15.41
C LEU A 62 9.28 -3.41 16.58
N SER A 63 9.00 -4.24 17.59
CA SER A 63 9.84 -4.40 18.78
C SER A 63 11.30 -4.76 18.45
N VAL A 64 11.48 -5.66 17.48
CA VAL A 64 12.80 -6.05 16.98
C VAL A 64 12.88 -5.72 15.49
N ARG A 65 13.68 -4.71 15.17
CA ARG A 65 13.87 -4.22 13.79
C ARG A 65 14.84 -5.13 13.03
N SER A 66 14.31 -6.25 12.53
CA SER A 66 15.03 -7.18 11.66
C SER A 66 14.20 -7.48 10.42
N THR A 67 14.82 -7.45 9.24
CA THR A 67 14.16 -7.74 7.95
C THR A 67 13.53 -9.13 7.94
N GLY A 68 14.21 -10.13 8.51
CA GLY A 68 13.70 -11.51 8.58
C GLY A 68 12.46 -11.64 9.47
N GLN A 69 12.42 -10.94 10.61
CA GLN A 69 11.25 -10.97 11.49
C GLN A 69 10.07 -10.19 10.91
N PHE A 70 10.35 -9.04 10.28
CA PHE A 70 9.36 -8.25 9.58
C PHE A 70 8.72 -9.04 8.41
N ALA A 71 9.53 -9.75 7.62
CA ALA A 71 9.05 -10.59 6.53
C ALA A 71 8.17 -11.74 7.04
N LYS A 72 8.55 -12.40 8.15
CA LYS A 72 7.72 -13.44 8.78
C LYS A 72 6.37 -12.89 9.26
N SER A 73 6.37 -11.76 9.96
CA SER A 73 5.14 -11.14 10.47
C SER A 73 4.22 -10.69 9.34
N THR A 74 4.78 -10.05 8.31
CA THR A 74 4.02 -9.60 7.12
C THR A 74 3.50 -10.79 6.32
N GLY A 75 4.31 -11.84 6.14
CA GLY A 75 3.90 -13.07 5.45
C GLY A 75 2.74 -13.76 6.16
N LEU A 76 2.76 -13.84 7.49
CA LEU A 76 1.64 -14.37 8.28
C LEU A 76 0.39 -13.50 8.11
N ALA A 77 0.52 -12.18 8.17
CA ALA A 77 -0.60 -11.26 7.99
C ALA A 77 -1.24 -11.38 6.60
N LEU A 78 -0.42 -11.50 5.55
CA LEU A 78 -0.88 -11.72 4.18
C LEU A 78 -1.56 -13.09 4.01
N ALA A 79 -1.06 -14.13 4.67
CA ALA A 79 -1.70 -15.46 4.64
C ALA A 79 -3.09 -15.43 5.29
N VAL A 80 -3.24 -14.77 6.44
CA VAL A 80 -4.55 -14.58 7.08
C VAL A 80 -5.48 -13.76 6.17
N LEU A 81 -4.98 -12.69 5.57
CA LEU A 81 -5.74 -11.86 4.64
C LEU A 81 -6.22 -12.65 3.42
N TYR A 82 -5.35 -13.50 2.86
CA TYR A 82 -5.68 -14.39 1.76
C TYR A 82 -6.82 -15.34 2.10
N VAL A 83 -6.78 -16.01 3.25
CA VAL A 83 -7.88 -16.88 3.69
C VAL A 83 -9.19 -16.10 3.82
N VAL A 84 -9.13 -14.92 4.45
CA VAL A 84 -10.30 -14.04 4.61
C VAL A 84 -10.91 -13.62 3.26
N TYR A 85 -10.08 -13.23 2.30
CA TYR A 85 -10.55 -12.84 0.97
C TYR A 85 -11.09 -14.02 0.17
N CYS A 86 -10.44 -15.19 0.24
CA CYS A 86 -10.95 -16.39 -0.40
C CYS A 86 -12.30 -16.82 0.17
N LEU A 87 -12.47 -16.82 1.50
CA LEU A 87 -13.75 -17.14 2.13
C LEU A 87 -14.84 -16.14 1.67
N SER A 88 -14.60 -14.85 1.86
CA SER A 88 -15.59 -13.83 1.50
C SER A 88 -15.96 -13.86 0.01
N GLY A 89 -14.97 -14.01 -0.87
CA GLY A 89 -15.19 -14.05 -2.31
C GLY A 89 -15.90 -15.33 -2.78
N THR A 90 -15.52 -16.49 -2.23
CA THR A 90 -16.10 -17.78 -2.63
C THR A 90 -17.55 -17.91 -2.17
N TYR A 91 -17.85 -17.60 -0.91
CA TYR A 91 -19.23 -17.66 -0.41
C TYR A 91 -20.13 -16.59 -1.04
N GLY A 92 -19.61 -15.38 -1.26
CA GLY A 92 -20.35 -14.35 -2.01
C GLY A 92 -20.65 -14.78 -3.44
N TYR A 93 -19.69 -15.39 -4.14
CA TYR A 93 -19.88 -15.90 -5.49
C TYR A 93 -20.79 -17.13 -5.54
N TYR A 94 -20.74 -18.04 -4.56
CA TYR A 94 -21.65 -19.18 -4.52
C TYR A 94 -23.09 -18.80 -4.18
N THR A 95 -23.31 -17.70 -3.45
CA THR A 95 -24.67 -17.25 -3.12
C THR A 95 -25.42 -16.69 -4.33
N PHE A 96 -24.74 -15.92 -5.20
CA PHE A 96 -25.39 -15.23 -6.32
C PHE A 96 -24.95 -15.74 -7.70
N GLY A 97 -23.82 -16.44 -7.79
CA GLY A 97 -23.27 -16.93 -9.04
C GLY A 97 -22.93 -15.81 -10.02
N GLY A 98 -23.26 -16.04 -11.30
CA GLY A 98 -22.98 -15.10 -12.39
C GLY A 98 -23.72 -13.75 -12.35
N THR A 99 -24.66 -13.54 -11.42
CA THR A 99 -25.46 -12.31 -11.29
C THR A 99 -25.00 -11.41 -10.13
N VAL A 100 -23.85 -11.72 -9.51
CA VAL A 100 -23.30 -10.95 -8.38
C VAL A 100 -23.10 -9.47 -8.75
N ALA A 101 -23.66 -8.58 -7.93
CA ALA A 101 -23.43 -7.15 -8.07
C ALA A 101 -21.99 -6.78 -7.67
N PRO A 102 -21.47 -5.62 -8.14
CA PRO A 102 -20.17 -5.09 -7.69
C PRO A 102 -20.00 -5.06 -6.17
N ASP A 103 -21.08 -4.71 -5.45
CA ASP A 103 -21.17 -4.79 -4.00
C ASP A 103 -22.18 -5.88 -3.62
N VAL A 104 -21.66 -6.97 -3.06
CA VAL A 104 -22.48 -8.12 -2.62
C VAL A 104 -23.43 -7.75 -1.48
N MET A 105 -23.09 -6.74 -0.65
CA MET A 105 -23.96 -6.31 0.45
C MET A 105 -25.26 -5.68 -0.06
N GLN A 106 -25.26 -5.09 -1.26
CA GLN A 106 -26.46 -4.50 -1.86
C GLN A 106 -27.47 -5.56 -2.32
N MET A 107 -27.04 -6.82 -2.46
CA MET A 107 -27.89 -7.92 -2.89
C MET A 107 -28.64 -8.57 -1.71
N TYR A 108 -28.25 -8.27 -0.48
CA TYR A 108 -28.91 -8.77 0.73
C TYR A 108 -30.09 -7.88 1.14
N ASN A 109 -31.10 -8.47 1.79
CA ASN A 109 -32.27 -7.74 2.25
C ASN A 109 -31.93 -6.87 3.46
N PRO A 110 -32.01 -5.52 3.37
CA PRO A 110 -31.68 -4.64 4.50
C PRO A 110 -32.67 -4.77 5.67
N LEU A 111 -33.86 -5.32 5.46
CA LEU A 111 -34.83 -5.53 6.54
C LEU A 111 -34.40 -6.62 7.53
N ASP A 112 -33.44 -7.47 7.16
CA ASP A 112 -32.89 -8.43 8.10
C ASP A 112 -32.00 -7.71 9.13
N PRO A 113 -32.26 -7.85 10.44
CA PRO A 113 -31.44 -7.21 11.48
C PRO A 113 -29.96 -7.62 11.43
N VAL A 114 -29.64 -8.84 10.98
CA VAL A 114 -28.25 -9.31 10.85
C VAL A 114 -27.54 -8.59 9.71
N VAL A 115 -28.20 -8.45 8.56
CA VAL A 115 -27.66 -7.73 7.40
C VAL A 115 -27.50 -6.24 7.72
N SER A 116 -28.54 -5.63 8.30
CA SER A 116 -28.52 -4.23 8.74
C SER A 116 -27.37 -3.95 9.72
N ALA A 117 -27.12 -4.84 10.69
CA ALA A 117 -26.00 -4.71 11.60
C ALA A 117 -24.64 -4.79 10.88
N GLY A 118 -24.52 -5.61 9.83
CA GLY A 118 -23.32 -5.71 9.01
C GLY A 118 -23.06 -4.45 8.18
N ILE A 119 -24.11 -3.89 7.58
CA ILE A 119 -24.04 -2.61 6.86
C ILE A 119 -23.62 -1.49 7.83
N ALA A 120 -24.22 -1.43 9.02
CA ALA A 120 -23.84 -0.45 10.04
C ALA A 120 -22.36 -0.60 10.47
N ALA A 121 -21.90 -1.84 10.68
CA ALA A 121 -20.50 -2.11 11.00
C ALA A 121 -19.54 -1.66 9.88
N LEU A 122 -19.90 -1.86 8.62
CA LEU A 122 -19.15 -1.36 7.47
C LEU A 122 -19.11 0.17 7.41
N ILE A 123 -20.24 0.84 7.64
CA ILE A 123 -20.31 2.32 7.68
C ILE A 123 -19.39 2.86 8.78
N ILE A 124 -19.47 2.31 10.00
CA ILE A 124 -18.60 2.71 11.12
C ILE A 124 -17.13 2.47 10.75
N LYS A 125 -16.81 1.33 10.11
CA LYS A 125 -15.45 1.03 9.64
C LYS A 125 -14.95 2.09 8.65
N MET A 126 -15.80 2.55 7.73
CA MET A 126 -15.43 3.55 6.73
C MET A 126 -15.21 4.93 7.35
N ILE A 127 -16.11 5.37 8.22
CA ILE A 127 -15.99 6.66 8.96
C ILE A 127 -14.66 6.71 9.70
N THR A 128 -14.28 5.63 10.37
CA THR A 128 -13.00 5.56 11.09
C THR A 128 -11.77 5.48 10.19
N THR A 129 -11.90 4.84 9.04
CA THR A 129 -10.76 4.65 8.12
C THR A 129 -10.42 5.95 7.41
N TYR A 130 -11.38 6.86 7.30
CA TYR A 130 -11.24 8.10 6.54
C TYR A 130 -10.22 9.11 7.12
N PRO A 131 -10.18 9.43 8.43
CA PRO A 131 -9.24 10.41 8.97
C PRO A 131 -7.76 10.06 8.76
N PRO A 132 -7.28 8.81 9.01
CA PRO A 132 -5.90 8.45 8.72
C PRO A 132 -5.53 8.61 7.24
N VAL A 133 -6.45 8.28 6.33
CA VAL A 133 -6.21 8.41 4.87
C VAL A 133 -6.06 9.87 4.46
N ILE A 134 -6.95 10.76 4.93
CA ILE A 134 -6.79 12.20 4.71
C ILE A 134 -5.48 12.70 5.32
N PHE A 135 -5.15 12.26 6.53
CA PHE A 135 -3.96 12.73 7.22
C PHE A 135 -2.70 12.43 6.41
N CYS A 136 -2.53 11.18 5.96
CA CYS A 136 -1.42 10.78 5.11
C CYS A 136 -1.45 11.52 3.76
N GLY A 137 -2.62 11.59 3.10
CA GLY A 137 -2.74 12.28 1.81
C GLY A 137 -2.38 13.77 1.90
N ARG A 138 -2.79 14.44 2.98
CA ARG A 138 -2.42 15.83 3.26
C ARG A 138 -0.90 15.95 3.45
N ASP A 139 -0.30 15.09 4.27
CA ASP A 139 1.13 15.15 4.57
C ASP A 139 1.97 14.98 3.29
N THR A 140 1.59 14.02 2.45
CA THR A 140 2.21 13.81 1.13
C THR A 140 2.01 15.00 0.19
N PHE A 141 0.80 15.57 0.12
CA PHE A 141 0.52 16.71 -0.75
C PHE A 141 1.31 17.95 -0.31
N VAL A 142 1.35 18.24 0.99
CA VAL A 142 2.16 19.33 1.53
C VAL A 142 3.65 19.06 1.27
N GLY A 143 4.15 17.85 1.54
CA GLY A 143 5.56 17.53 1.30
C GLY A 143 5.99 17.60 -0.17
N LEU A 144 5.08 17.31 -1.11
CA LEU A 144 5.37 17.36 -2.54
C LEU A 144 5.33 18.78 -3.13
N PHE A 145 4.33 19.59 -2.72
CA PHE A 145 4.12 20.93 -3.29
C PHE A 145 4.76 22.05 -2.47
N CYS A 146 4.88 21.88 -1.16
CA CYS A 146 5.61 22.77 -0.26
C CYS A 146 6.91 22.07 0.15
N LYS A 147 7.98 22.32 -0.62
CA LYS A 147 9.36 21.92 -0.28
C LYS A 147 9.62 22.26 1.19
N GLU A 148 9.93 21.23 1.99
CA GLU A 148 10.10 21.24 3.46
C GLU A 148 9.96 22.63 4.13
N PRO A 149 8.88 22.89 4.89
CA PRO A 149 9.08 23.73 6.06
C PRO A 149 10.06 22.93 6.94
N GLU A 150 11.22 23.51 7.19
CA GLU A 150 12.14 23.14 8.25
C GLU A 150 11.36 22.57 9.46
N PRO A 151 11.83 21.48 10.11
CA PRO A 151 11.13 20.92 11.27
C PRO A 151 10.79 22.06 12.24
N ILE A 152 9.49 22.37 12.35
CA ILE A 152 9.01 23.55 13.06
C ILE A 152 9.57 23.45 14.49
N PRO A 153 10.41 24.40 14.93
CA PRO A 153 10.86 24.47 16.30
C PRO A 153 9.63 24.47 17.22
N ILE A 154 9.65 23.66 18.29
CA ILE A 154 8.52 23.44 19.21
C ILE A 154 8.00 24.76 19.83
N ASP A 155 8.76 25.84 19.68
CA ASP A 155 8.59 27.19 20.19
C ASP A 155 8.00 28.22 19.19
N GLN A 156 7.69 27.86 17.94
CA GLN A 156 7.13 28.82 16.98
C GLN A 156 5.59 28.89 17.02
N PRO A 157 4.97 30.09 17.15
CA PRO A 157 3.52 30.21 17.23
C PRO A 157 2.88 29.72 15.93
N TYR A 158 1.92 28.80 16.07
CA TYR A 158 1.14 28.23 14.98
C TYR A 158 0.52 29.35 14.14
N ASN A 159 1.11 29.61 12.97
CA ASN A 159 0.72 30.72 12.12
C ASN A 159 -0.69 30.46 11.57
N SER A 160 -1.65 31.35 11.79
CA SER A 160 -3.05 31.16 11.38
C SER A 160 -3.18 30.85 9.89
N ARG A 161 -2.25 31.33 9.06
CA ARG A 161 -2.17 31.01 7.63
C ARG A 161 -1.96 29.51 7.35
N GLU A 162 -1.17 28.81 8.14
CA GLU A 162 -0.98 27.37 7.97
C GLU A 162 -2.23 26.58 8.31
N TYR A 163 -2.96 26.99 9.35
CA TYR A 163 -4.26 26.41 9.68
C TYR A 163 -5.22 26.50 8.49
N TRP A 164 -5.38 27.70 7.94
CA TRP A 164 -6.28 27.94 6.82
C TRP A 164 -5.88 27.17 5.57
N LEU A 165 -4.58 27.11 5.24
CA LEU A 165 -4.10 26.28 4.12
C LEU A 165 -4.42 24.79 4.32
N ARG A 166 -4.24 24.27 5.55
CA ARG A 166 -4.57 22.88 5.87
C ARG A 166 -6.07 22.62 5.72
N VAL A 167 -6.91 23.53 6.22
CA VAL A 167 -8.38 23.44 6.10
C VAL A 167 -8.82 23.49 4.64
N VAL A 168 -8.27 24.40 3.84
CA VAL A 168 -8.60 24.56 2.41
C VAL A 168 -8.20 23.31 1.61
N ILE A 169 -7.00 22.77 1.84
CA ILE A 169 -6.52 21.55 1.15
C ILE A 169 -7.44 20.37 1.47
N THR A 170 -7.72 20.12 2.75
CA THR A 170 -8.58 19.00 3.17
C THR A 170 -10.03 19.19 2.70
N SER A 171 -10.55 20.41 2.74
CA SER A 171 -11.90 20.73 2.23
C SER A 171 -11.99 20.51 0.72
N THR A 172 -11.00 20.97 -0.04
CA THR A 172 -10.93 20.77 -1.50
C THR A 172 -10.83 19.28 -1.83
N TRP A 173 -9.98 18.53 -1.13
CA TRP A 173 -9.87 17.08 -1.28
C TRP A 173 -11.21 16.36 -1.03
N ASN A 174 -11.89 16.70 0.06
CA ASN A 174 -13.20 16.11 0.38
C ASN A 174 -14.26 16.48 -0.65
N MET A 175 -14.27 17.72 -1.14
CA MET A 175 -15.19 18.15 -2.20
C MET A 175 -14.96 17.36 -3.50
N VAL A 176 -13.70 17.20 -3.92
CA VAL A 176 -13.38 16.39 -5.11
C VAL A 176 -13.82 14.94 -4.92
N ALA A 177 -13.56 14.34 -3.75
CA ALA A 177 -14.00 12.98 -3.45
C ALA A 177 -15.53 12.84 -3.48
N LEU A 178 -16.27 13.82 -2.96
CA LEU A 178 -17.73 13.83 -2.96
C LEU A 178 -18.29 13.96 -4.37
N VAL A 179 -17.74 14.85 -5.20
CA VAL A 179 -18.13 14.99 -6.61
C VAL A 179 -17.88 13.68 -7.37
N LEU A 180 -16.73 13.04 -7.16
CA LEU A 180 -16.43 11.75 -7.78
C LEU A 180 -17.41 10.66 -7.35
N ALA A 181 -17.80 10.63 -6.06
CA ALA A 181 -18.79 9.68 -5.56
C ALA A 181 -20.18 9.88 -6.19
N LEU A 182 -20.56 11.11 -6.51
CA LEU A 182 -21.82 11.41 -7.21
C LEU A 182 -21.77 11.04 -8.70
N VAL A 183 -20.62 11.21 -9.35
CA VAL A 183 -20.44 10.95 -10.79
C VAL A 183 -20.24 9.47 -11.10
N ILE A 184 -19.60 8.71 -10.18
CA ILE A 184 -19.26 7.30 -10.40
C ILE A 184 -20.08 6.41 -9.45
N PRO A 185 -21.32 6.02 -9.84
CA PRO A 185 -22.16 5.16 -9.02
C PRO A 185 -21.71 3.70 -9.03
N ASN A 186 -20.84 3.31 -9.98
CA ASN A 186 -20.36 1.93 -10.11
C ASN A 186 -18.98 1.75 -9.47
N ILE A 187 -18.93 1.02 -8.36
CA ILE A 187 -17.70 0.79 -7.61
C ILE A 187 -16.67 -0.03 -8.39
N THR A 188 -17.07 -0.87 -9.37
CA THR A 188 -16.14 -1.64 -10.19
C THR A 188 -15.25 -0.73 -11.03
N ILE A 189 -15.81 0.36 -11.57
CA ILE A 189 -15.04 1.32 -12.38
C ILE A 189 -14.04 2.05 -11.47
N ALA A 190 -14.48 2.49 -10.29
CA ALA A 190 -13.61 3.14 -9.32
C ALA A 190 -12.46 2.22 -8.85
N ILE A 191 -12.77 0.97 -8.49
CA ILE A 191 -11.78 -0.03 -8.07
C ILE A 191 -10.85 -0.40 -9.23
N GLY A 192 -11.34 -0.53 -10.46
CA GLY A 192 -10.51 -0.80 -11.63
C GLY A 192 -9.51 0.33 -11.88
N PHE A 193 -9.95 1.58 -11.80
CA PHE A 193 -9.08 2.76 -11.94
C PHE A 193 -8.04 2.83 -10.81
N LEU A 194 -8.49 2.81 -9.54
CA LEU A 194 -7.61 2.85 -8.37
C LEU A 194 -6.64 1.65 -8.35
N GLY A 195 -7.12 0.49 -8.79
CA GLY A 195 -6.32 -0.72 -8.91
C GLY A 195 -5.26 -0.67 -9.99
N SER A 196 -5.52 0.03 -11.10
CA SER A 196 -4.50 0.26 -12.12
C SER A 196 -3.36 1.14 -11.59
N LEU A 197 -3.71 2.19 -10.82
CA LEU A 197 -2.72 3.03 -10.12
C LEU A 197 -1.96 2.22 -9.07
N ALA A 198 -2.64 1.35 -8.31
CA ALA A 198 -2.00 0.46 -7.36
C ALA A 198 -1.06 -0.55 -8.05
N ALA A 199 -1.44 -1.13 -9.19
CA ALA A 199 -0.59 -2.03 -9.96
C ALA A 199 0.69 -1.32 -10.44
N CYS A 200 0.57 -0.09 -10.96
CA CYS A 200 1.73 0.74 -11.26
C CYS A 200 2.61 0.93 -10.02
N ASN A 201 2.00 1.22 -8.86
CA ASN A 201 2.73 1.47 -7.63
C ASN A 201 3.51 0.24 -7.13
N VAL A 202 2.86 -0.92 -7.11
CA VAL A 202 3.41 -2.20 -6.64
C VAL A 202 4.54 -2.71 -7.54
N PHE A 203 4.43 -2.55 -8.87
CA PHE A 203 5.42 -3.10 -9.80
C PHE A 203 6.52 -2.09 -10.18
N ILE A 204 6.17 -0.83 -10.40
CA ILE A 204 7.10 0.16 -10.97
C ILE A 204 8.02 0.73 -9.89
N PHE A 205 7.49 1.22 -8.76
CA PHE A 205 8.33 1.91 -7.77
C PHE A 205 9.37 0.99 -7.12
N PRO A 206 9.05 -0.23 -6.66
CA PRO A 206 10.06 -1.13 -6.13
C PRO A 206 11.14 -1.48 -7.18
N GLY A 207 10.75 -1.66 -8.45
CA GLY A 207 11.68 -1.92 -9.55
C GLY A 207 12.62 -0.74 -9.82
N LEU A 208 12.10 0.49 -9.82
CA LEU A 208 12.90 1.70 -9.96
C LEU A 208 13.84 1.91 -8.77
N CYS A 209 13.36 1.68 -7.54
CA CYS A 209 14.19 1.78 -6.34
C CYS A 209 15.34 0.76 -6.35
N MET A 210 15.07 -0.49 -6.75
CA MET A 210 16.10 -1.54 -6.83
C MET A 210 17.15 -1.23 -7.91
N THR A 211 16.73 -0.75 -9.08
CA THR A 211 17.67 -0.37 -10.14
C THR A 211 18.50 0.86 -9.79
N ALA A 212 17.89 1.86 -9.14
CA ALA A 212 18.61 3.02 -8.61
C ALA A 212 19.63 2.62 -7.53
N LEU A 213 19.24 1.73 -6.61
CA LEU A 213 20.15 1.23 -5.57
C LEU A 213 21.30 0.41 -6.16
N ALA A 214 21.02 -0.45 -7.15
CA ALA A 214 22.05 -1.22 -7.85
C ALA A 214 23.06 -0.29 -8.55
N LYS A 215 22.59 0.78 -9.20
CA LYS A 215 23.48 1.79 -9.81
C LYS A 215 24.36 2.48 -8.76
N ARG A 216 23.79 2.91 -7.63
CA ARG A 216 24.55 3.55 -6.55
C ARG A 216 25.62 2.63 -5.95
N ASN A 217 25.32 1.33 -5.80
CA ASN A 217 26.30 0.36 -5.32
C ASN A 217 27.46 0.16 -6.32
N LEU A 218 27.17 0.14 -7.62
CA LEU A 218 28.20 0.05 -8.67
C LEU A 218 29.07 1.31 -8.73
N GLU A 219 28.48 2.49 -8.60
CA GLU A 219 29.21 3.76 -8.54
C GLU A 219 30.10 3.84 -7.29
N SER A 220 29.60 3.35 -6.14
CA SER A 220 30.38 3.26 -4.91
C SER A 220 31.60 2.35 -5.05
N ASP A 221 31.45 1.21 -5.73
CA ASP A 221 32.55 0.25 -5.95
C ASP A 221 33.61 0.83 -6.91
N HIS A 222 33.20 1.47 -8.00
CA HIS A 222 34.11 2.17 -8.92
C HIS A 222 34.86 3.32 -8.24
N GLY A 223 34.19 4.10 -7.38
CA GLY A 223 34.82 5.16 -6.59
C GLY A 223 35.86 4.62 -5.60
N TYR A 224 35.57 3.48 -4.97
CA TYR A 224 36.50 2.83 -4.05
C TYR A 224 37.75 2.31 -4.78
N LEU A 225 37.58 1.66 -5.93
CA LEU A 225 38.68 1.18 -6.76
C LEU A 225 39.56 2.31 -7.32
N ALA A 226 38.95 3.42 -7.76
CA ALA A 226 39.70 4.60 -8.22
C ALA A 226 40.54 5.22 -7.08
N THR A 227 40.01 5.25 -5.86
CA THR A 227 40.72 5.76 -4.68
C THR A 227 41.89 4.86 -4.28
N LEU A 228 41.71 3.53 -4.34
CA LEU A 228 42.79 2.57 -4.08
C LEU A 228 43.93 2.68 -5.10
N HIS A 229 43.61 2.79 -6.39
CA HIS A 229 44.62 2.99 -7.43
C HIS A 229 45.42 4.28 -7.21
N HIS A 230 44.74 5.37 -6.85
CA HIS A 230 45.42 6.63 -6.55
C HIS A 230 46.35 6.51 -5.33
N HIS A 231 45.93 5.82 -4.27
CA HIS A 231 46.75 5.63 -3.07
C HIS A 231 47.98 4.74 -3.35
N GLN A 232 47.83 3.73 -4.21
CA GLN A 232 48.91 2.82 -4.61
C GLN A 232 49.92 3.51 -5.54
N SER A 233 49.47 4.39 -6.44
CA SER A 233 50.35 5.24 -7.26
C SER A 233 51.13 6.26 -6.42
N THR A 234 50.51 6.88 -5.42
CA THR A 234 51.21 7.81 -4.52
C THR A 234 52.24 7.08 -3.64
N SER A 235 51.91 5.88 -3.15
CA SER A 235 52.85 5.04 -2.37
C SER A 235 54.04 4.58 -3.21
N ASN A 236 53.81 4.15 -4.46
CA ASN A 236 54.88 3.73 -5.37
C ASN A 236 55.76 4.92 -5.82
N GLY A 237 55.19 6.13 -5.92
CA GLY A 237 55.95 7.35 -6.19
C GLY A 237 56.86 7.79 -5.04
N LEU A 238 56.46 7.50 -3.79
CA LEU A 238 57.28 7.76 -2.60
C LEU A 238 58.42 6.75 -2.43
N ASP A 239 58.24 5.49 -2.80
CA ASP A 239 59.29 4.46 -2.71
C ASP A 239 60.35 4.59 -3.82
N SER A 240 59.95 5.12 -5.00
CA SER A 240 60.87 5.48 -6.09
C SER A 240 61.76 6.70 -5.78
N SER A 241 61.47 7.46 -4.72
CA SER A 241 62.24 8.66 -4.33
C SER A 241 63.25 8.40 -3.21
N LYS A 242 63.47 7.15 -2.79
CA LYS A 242 64.61 6.81 -1.93
C LYS A 242 65.87 6.65 -2.82
N PRO A 243 66.89 7.50 -2.67
CA PRO A 243 68.15 7.27 -3.37
C PRO A 243 68.79 5.99 -2.84
N ASN A 244 69.22 5.13 -3.78
CA ASN A 244 70.06 3.97 -3.52
C ASN A 244 71.40 4.43 -2.91
N GLY A 245 71.42 4.56 -1.58
CA GLY A 245 72.62 4.82 -0.79
C GLY A 245 73.38 3.53 -0.54
N LEU A 246 74.32 3.24 -1.44
CA LEU A 246 75.62 2.61 -1.20
C LEU A 246 75.70 1.45 -0.19
N VAL A 247 75.76 0.24 -0.75
CA VAL A 247 76.58 -0.86 -0.26
C VAL A 247 78.03 -0.40 -0.19
N THR A 248 78.60 -0.28 1.01
CA THR A 248 80.06 -0.25 1.18
C THR A 248 80.45 -1.19 2.31
N ARG A 249 81.37 -2.08 1.97
CA ARG A 249 82.02 -3.07 2.82
C ARG A 249 82.78 -2.40 3.97
N LEU A 250 82.64 -2.92 5.18
CA LEU A 250 83.70 -3.42 6.06
C LEU A 250 83.09 -4.09 7.29
#